data_AF-A0A1Q6DSR3-F1
#
_entry.id   AF-A0A1Q6DSR3-F1
#
_cell.length_a   1.000
_cell.length_b   1.000
_cell.length_c   1.000
_cell.angle_alpha   90.00
_cell.angle_beta   90.00
_cell.angle_gamma   90.00
#
_symmetry.space_group_name_H-M   'P 1'
#
loop_
_entity.id
_entity.type
_entity.pdbx_description
1 polymer ?
#
loop_
_entity_poly.entity_id
_entity_poly.type
_entity_poly.pdbx_seq_one_letter_code
_entity_poly.pdbx_strand_id
1 'polypeptide(L)'
;MARKDETGVIIEENENYETKIIPTKHSEINRKVKVKNNATIEGGIYGKKIEINNQARVKGPLMAKKSVQLRGGKIDSDIGSIEKTEIKEASIIGTVISKRINIKDSIIYGNLIGSRVIIKNSVVLGNIISKKELNLKKTTCFTFKSKEKSEIKNVELILPQAIINGEYELKSNVKIISINKNGKDTYPELGQEDIYKHEGNRYLTLSNRIMDLTKVTKKMNNVYEAIEKLISKDPKEIHSNYSQEKLREKFKK
;
A
#
# COMPACT_ATOMS: atom_id res chain seq x y z
N MET A 1 -33.20 12.62 -15.98
CA MET A 1 -33.84 11.31 -16.15
C MET A 1 -32.85 10.40 -16.84
N ALA A 2 -32.39 9.39 -16.12
CA ALA A 2 -31.49 8.37 -16.60
C ALA A 2 -32.07 7.70 -17.85
N ARG A 3 -31.31 7.70 -18.94
CA ARG A 3 -31.67 6.99 -20.16
C ARG A 3 -31.11 5.57 -20.07
N LYS A 4 -31.99 4.59 -20.17
CA LYS A 4 -31.64 3.17 -20.20
C LYS A 4 -32.14 2.57 -21.50
N ASP A 5 -31.23 1.99 -22.26
CA ASP A 5 -31.55 1.10 -23.36
C ASP A 5 -30.77 -0.22 -23.20
N GLU A 6 -30.97 -1.17 -24.12
CA GLU A 6 -30.28 -2.47 -24.05
C GLU A 6 -28.75 -2.35 -24.19
N THR A 7 -28.28 -1.27 -24.81
CA THR A 7 -26.86 -1.05 -25.14
C THR A 7 -26.13 -0.21 -24.09
N GLY A 8 -26.85 0.57 -23.30
CA GLY A 8 -26.25 1.48 -22.33
C GLY A 8 -27.19 2.11 -21.31
N VAL A 9 -26.57 2.63 -20.26
CA VAL A 9 -27.20 3.46 -19.23
C VAL A 9 -26.44 4.77 -19.17
N ILE A 10 -27.15 5.88 -19.28
CA ILE A 10 -26.61 7.23 -19.11
C ILE A 10 -27.34 7.87 -17.93
N ILE A 11 -26.58 8.24 -16.89
CA ILE A 11 -27.05 9.08 -15.79
C ILE A 11 -26.71 10.53 -16.15
N GLU A 12 -27.72 11.38 -16.18
CA GLU A 12 -27.60 12.77 -16.63
C GLU A 12 -26.90 13.66 -15.59
N GLU A 13 -26.52 14.86 -16.00
CA GLU A 13 -25.82 15.80 -15.11
C GLU A 13 -26.71 16.23 -13.94
N ASN A 14 -26.11 16.37 -12.75
CA ASN A 14 -26.80 16.73 -11.50
C ASN A 14 -27.95 15.78 -11.10
N GLU A 15 -28.02 14.60 -11.69
CA GLU A 15 -29.06 13.62 -11.37
C GLU A 15 -28.71 12.87 -10.08
N ASN A 16 -29.67 12.74 -9.17
CA ASN A 16 -29.59 11.82 -8.05
C ASN A 16 -30.30 10.51 -8.40
N TYR A 17 -29.56 9.41 -8.34
CA TYR A 17 -30.02 8.08 -8.73
C TYR A 17 -29.89 7.12 -7.54
N GLU A 18 -31.00 6.91 -6.83
CA GLU A 18 -31.03 6.23 -5.53
C GLU A 18 -30.97 4.70 -5.61
N THR A 19 -30.89 4.13 -6.81
CA THR A 19 -30.93 2.67 -7.00
C THR A 19 -29.64 2.12 -7.60
N LYS A 20 -29.50 0.80 -7.61
CA LYS A 20 -28.39 0.09 -8.25
C LYS A 20 -28.56 -0.01 -9.76
N ILE A 21 -27.45 0.05 -10.48
CA ILE A 21 -27.38 -0.15 -11.94
C ILE A 21 -26.80 -1.55 -12.19
N ILE A 22 -27.59 -2.60 -11.95
CA ILE A 22 -27.20 -4.00 -12.23
C ILE A 22 -28.03 -4.62 -13.37
N PRO A 23 -27.50 -5.61 -14.13
CA PRO A 23 -28.28 -6.35 -15.11
C PRO A 23 -29.44 -7.09 -14.48
N THR A 24 -30.60 -7.00 -15.10
CA THR A 24 -31.79 -7.83 -14.80
C THR A 24 -32.03 -8.89 -15.87
N LYS A 25 -31.46 -8.71 -17.06
CA LYS A 25 -31.52 -9.62 -18.21
C LYS A 25 -30.12 -9.86 -18.77
N HIS A 26 -29.96 -10.97 -19.50
CA HIS A 26 -28.67 -11.34 -20.08
C HIS A 26 -28.14 -10.29 -21.08
N SER A 27 -29.02 -9.67 -21.86
CA SER A 27 -28.67 -8.61 -22.83
C SER A 27 -27.98 -7.41 -22.16
N GLU A 28 -28.33 -7.11 -20.90
CA GLU A 28 -27.81 -5.96 -20.15
C GLU A 28 -26.39 -6.18 -19.60
N ILE A 29 -25.88 -7.41 -19.53
CA ILE A 29 -24.54 -7.72 -18.99
C ILE A 29 -23.44 -6.95 -19.74
N ASN A 30 -23.65 -6.74 -21.04
CA ASN A 30 -22.65 -6.11 -21.90
C ASN A 30 -22.85 -4.59 -22.06
N ARG A 31 -23.78 -3.99 -21.32
CA ARG A 31 -24.09 -2.56 -21.44
C ARG A 31 -22.94 -1.66 -21.00
N LYS A 32 -22.86 -0.48 -21.60
CA LYS A 32 -21.98 0.59 -21.14
C LYS A 32 -22.73 1.44 -20.11
N VAL A 33 -22.08 1.83 -19.02
CA VAL A 33 -22.66 2.77 -18.06
C VAL A 33 -21.85 4.05 -18.10
N LYS A 34 -22.51 5.18 -18.33
CA LYS A 34 -21.89 6.51 -18.32
C LYS A 34 -22.59 7.37 -17.27
N VAL A 35 -21.81 7.91 -16.35
CA VAL A 35 -22.27 8.83 -15.31
C VAL A 35 -21.72 10.20 -15.66
N LYS A 36 -22.62 11.16 -15.93
CA LYS A 36 -22.23 12.53 -16.23
C LYS A 36 -21.91 13.33 -14.97
N ASN A 37 -21.53 14.59 -15.16
CA ASN A 37 -20.97 15.44 -14.11
C ASN A 37 -21.97 15.67 -12.97
N ASN A 38 -21.45 15.78 -11.73
CA ASN A 38 -22.23 16.07 -10.52
C ASN A 38 -23.40 15.10 -10.23
N ALA A 39 -23.48 13.97 -10.92
CA ALA A 39 -24.49 12.96 -10.63
C ALA A 39 -24.13 12.21 -9.34
N THR A 40 -25.14 11.85 -8.55
CA THR A 40 -24.98 11.00 -7.37
C THR A 40 -25.67 9.67 -7.59
N ILE A 41 -24.98 8.57 -7.29
CA ILE A 41 -25.52 7.21 -7.39
C ILE A 41 -25.33 6.53 -6.04
N GLU A 42 -26.44 6.17 -5.40
CA GLU A 42 -26.41 5.52 -4.08
C GLU A 42 -26.04 4.03 -4.19
N GLY A 43 -26.45 3.36 -5.28
CA GLY A 43 -26.26 1.93 -5.48
C GLY A 43 -24.98 1.53 -6.23
N GLY A 44 -24.73 0.22 -6.28
CA GLY A 44 -23.64 -0.35 -7.07
C GLY A 44 -23.91 -0.33 -8.57
N ILE A 45 -22.83 -0.34 -9.37
CA ILE A 45 -22.89 -0.30 -10.83
C ILE A 45 -22.20 -1.52 -11.41
N TYR A 46 -22.91 -2.22 -12.30
CA TYR A 46 -22.35 -3.26 -13.14
C TYR A 46 -22.51 -2.93 -14.63
N GLY A 47 -21.45 -3.16 -15.40
CA GLY A 47 -21.50 -3.07 -16.85
C GLY A 47 -20.26 -3.65 -17.55
N LYS A 48 -20.24 -3.63 -18.87
CA LYS A 48 -19.03 -3.97 -19.64
C LYS A 48 -17.97 -2.89 -19.49
N LYS A 49 -18.38 -1.64 -19.64
CA LYS A 49 -17.55 -0.45 -19.49
C LYS A 49 -18.29 0.54 -18.59
N ILE A 50 -17.62 1.04 -17.57
CA ILE A 50 -18.14 2.09 -16.69
C ILE A 50 -17.29 3.34 -16.88
N GLU A 51 -17.94 4.47 -17.19
CA GLU A 51 -17.33 5.78 -17.34
C GLU A 51 -17.96 6.75 -16.35
N ILE A 52 -17.16 7.34 -15.48
CA ILE A 52 -17.60 8.34 -14.49
C ILE A 52 -16.83 9.62 -14.74
N ASN A 53 -17.56 10.70 -14.96
CA ASN A 53 -17.01 12.02 -15.24
C ASN A 53 -17.00 12.92 -14.00
N ASN A 54 -16.50 14.14 -14.17
CA ASN A 54 -16.06 15.01 -13.09
C ASN A 54 -17.13 15.22 -12.02
N GLN A 55 -16.70 15.19 -10.76
CA GLN A 55 -17.50 15.50 -9.58
C GLN A 55 -18.71 14.57 -9.32
N ALA A 56 -18.90 13.53 -10.12
CA ALA A 56 -19.90 12.51 -9.82
C ALA A 56 -19.51 11.72 -8.57
N ARG A 57 -20.51 11.32 -7.78
CA ARG A 57 -20.34 10.52 -6.58
C ARG A 57 -21.05 9.18 -6.72
N VAL A 58 -20.35 8.08 -6.45
CA VAL A 58 -20.96 6.75 -6.38
C VAL A 58 -20.66 6.13 -5.04
N LYS A 59 -21.70 5.78 -4.28
CA LYS A 59 -21.54 5.17 -2.95
C LYS A 59 -21.48 3.65 -2.99
N GLY A 60 -21.94 3.03 -4.06
CA GLY A 60 -21.88 1.58 -4.24
C GLY A 60 -20.65 1.08 -5.00
N PRO A 61 -20.42 -0.25 -5.01
CA PRO A 61 -19.29 -0.85 -5.70
C PRO A 61 -19.41 -0.73 -7.22
N LEU A 62 -18.28 -0.64 -7.90
CA LEU A 62 -18.18 -0.66 -9.35
C LEU A 62 -17.64 -2.00 -9.81
N MET A 63 -18.37 -2.71 -10.65
CA MET A 63 -17.90 -3.98 -11.23
C MET A 63 -18.01 -3.96 -12.76
N ALA A 64 -16.87 -4.02 -13.44
CA ALA A 64 -16.82 -3.98 -14.90
C ALA A 64 -16.22 -5.25 -15.52
N LYS A 65 -16.90 -5.80 -16.53
CA LYS A 65 -16.35 -6.94 -17.29
C LYS A 65 -15.10 -6.55 -18.07
N LYS A 66 -15.01 -5.33 -18.61
CA LYS A 66 -13.85 -4.86 -19.37
C LYS A 66 -13.09 -3.79 -18.61
N SER A 67 -13.71 -2.64 -18.35
CA SER A 67 -12.98 -1.52 -17.77
C SER A 67 -13.80 -0.53 -16.98
N VAL A 68 -13.16 0.09 -16.00
CA VAL A 68 -13.64 1.30 -15.29
C VAL A 68 -12.75 2.48 -15.66
N GLN A 69 -13.36 3.61 -16.00
CA GLN A 69 -12.67 4.88 -16.28
C GLN A 69 -13.27 5.98 -15.41
N LEU A 70 -12.46 6.51 -14.51
CA LEU A 70 -12.80 7.66 -13.67
C LEU A 70 -11.99 8.87 -14.12
N ARG A 71 -12.69 9.96 -14.42
CA ARG A 71 -12.12 11.28 -14.66
C ARG A 71 -12.80 12.22 -13.68
N GLY A 72 -12.14 12.50 -12.56
CA GLY A 72 -12.78 13.15 -11.44
C GLY A 72 -13.70 12.24 -10.62
N GLY A 73 -14.34 12.86 -9.62
CA GLY A 73 -15.40 12.24 -8.83
C GLY A 73 -14.93 11.49 -7.59
N LYS A 74 -15.91 10.95 -6.86
CA LYS A 74 -15.70 10.27 -5.59
C LYS A 74 -16.41 8.92 -5.57
N ILE A 75 -15.67 7.85 -5.33
CA ILE A 75 -16.22 6.50 -5.18
C ILE A 75 -16.03 6.05 -3.73
N ASP A 76 -17.14 5.79 -3.03
CA ASP A 76 -17.13 5.37 -1.62
C ASP A 76 -17.32 3.85 -1.52
N SER A 77 -16.64 3.08 -2.38
CA SER A 77 -16.69 1.61 -2.38
C SER A 77 -15.59 0.98 -3.25
N ASP A 78 -15.60 -0.35 -3.31
CA ASP A 78 -14.65 -1.14 -4.09
C ASP A 78 -14.87 -1.02 -5.60
N ILE A 79 -13.77 -1.17 -6.35
CA ILE A 79 -13.74 -1.13 -7.81
C ILE A 79 -13.11 -2.42 -8.33
N GLY A 80 -13.90 -3.23 -9.03
CA GLY A 80 -13.46 -4.43 -9.72
C GLY A 80 -13.53 -4.27 -11.23
N SER A 81 -12.47 -4.62 -11.95
CA SER A 81 -12.55 -4.86 -13.39
C SER A 81 -11.67 -6.02 -13.83
N ILE A 82 -12.10 -6.78 -14.84
CA ILE A 82 -11.29 -7.92 -15.31
C ILE A 82 -10.03 -7.43 -16.03
N GLU A 83 -10.14 -6.44 -16.92
CA GLU A 83 -9.01 -6.05 -17.76
C GLU A 83 -8.26 -4.81 -17.28
N LYS A 84 -8.97 -3.70 -17.00
CA LYS A 84 -8.32 -2.39 -16.81
C LYS A 84 -9.16 -1.39 -16.02
N THR A 85 -8.53 -0.74 -15.05
CA THR A 85 -9.07 0.45 -14.37
C THR A 85 -8.15 1.64 -14.59
N GLU A 86 -8.74 2.77 -15.00
CA GLU A 86 -8.07 4.05 -15.15
C GLU A 86 -8.71 5.08 -14.23
N ILE A 87 -7.89 5.72 -13.40
CA ILE A 87 -8.34 6.69 -12.40
C ILE A 87 -7.51 7.95 -12.59
N LYS A 88 -8.17 9.07 -12.87
CA LYS A 88 -7.55 10.38 -13.01
C LYS A 88 -8.32 11.41 -12.19
N GLU A 89 -7.64 12.22 -11.41
CA GLU A 89 -8.22 13.35 -10.67
C GLU A 89 -9.38 12.96 -9.72
N ALA A 90 -9.40 11.71 -9.23
CA ALA A 90 -10.51 11.17 -8.45
C ALA A 90 -10.11 10.76 -7.03
N SER A 91 -11.09 10.63 -6.15
CA SER A 91 -10.92 10.09 -4.80
C SER A 91 -11.67 8.76 -4.64
N ILE A 92 -11.02 7.73 -4.10
CA ILE A 92 -11.63 6.42 -3.86
C ILE A 92 -11.47 6.05 -2.39
N ILE A 93 -12.54 5.59 -1.76
CA ILE A 93 -12.53 4.94 -0.45
C ILE A 93 -12.93 3.49 -0.68
N GLY A 94 -11.93 2.61 -0.82
CA GLY A 94 -12.14 1.23 -1.20
C GLY A 94 -10.94 0.59 -1.89
N THR A 95 -11.07 -0.70 -2.17
CA THR A 95 -10.07 -1.50 -2.84
C THR A 95 -10.28 -1.50 -4.36
N VAL A 96 -9.21 -1.31 -5.12
CA VAL A 96 -9.23 -1.41 -6.59
C VAL A 96 -8.54 -2.70 -7.03
N ILE A 97 -9.28 -3.57 -7.71
CA ILE A 97 -8.80 -4.84 -8.22
C ILE A 97 -8.95 -4.86 -9.73
N SER A 98 -7.84 -4.96 -10.47
CA SER A 98 -7.86 -5.11 -11.93
C SER A 98 -6.56 -5.69 -12.47
N LYS A 99 -6.61 -6.35 -13.64
CA LYS A 99 -5.38 -6.83 -14.29
C LYS A 99 -4.42 -5.68 -14.58
N ARG A 100 -4.91 -4.55 -15.09
CA ARG A 100 -4.16 -3.31 -15.32
C ARG A 100 -4.77 -2.16 -14.52
N ILE A 101 -3.96 -1.44 -13.75
CA ILE A 101 -4.38 -0.28 -12.96
C ILE A 101 -3.49 0.90 -13.35
N ASN A 102 -4.11 1.99 -13.81
CA ASN A 102 -3.42 3.25 -14.10
C ASN A 102 -4.04 4.36 -13.25
N ILE A 103 -3.26 4.97 -12.37
CA ILE A 103 -3.69 6.03 -11.47
C ILE A 103 -2.85 7.28 -11.69
N LYS A 104 -3.50 8.44 -11.81
CA LYS A 104 -2.84 9.73 -11.97
C LYS A 104 -3.56 10.81 -11.17
N ASP A 105 -2.82 11.67 -10.47
CA ASP A 105 -3.38 12.86 -9.82
C ASP A 105 -4.57 12.52 -8.87
N SER A 106 -4.52 11.39 -8.16
CA SER A 106 -5.66 10.83 -7.42
C SER A 106 -5.31 10.44 -5.99
N ILE A 107 -6.34 10.27 -5.16
CA ILE A 107 -6.21 9.84 -3.76
C ILE A 107 -7.02 8.57 -3.56
N ILE A 108 -6.37 7.52 -3.05
CA ILE A 108 -6.99 6.23 -2.75
C ILE A 108 -6.84 5.94 -1.26
N TYR A 109 -7.96 5.80 -0.56
CA TYR A 109 -8.03 5.27 0.79
C TYR A 109 -8.40 3.79 0.70
N GLY A 110 -7.39 2.94 0.52
CA GLY A 110 -7.59 1.51 0.33
C GLY A 110 -6.48 0.84 -0.47
N ASN A 111 -6.72 -0.41 -0.84
CA ASN A 111 -5.70 -1.27 -1.44
C ASN A 111 -5.77 -1.26 -2.97
N LEU A 112 -4.63 -1.52 -3.61
CA LEU A 112 -4.53 -1.71 -5.05
C LEU A 112 -3.97 -3.10 -5.34
N ILE A 113 -4.71 -3.90 -6.09
CA ILE A 113 -4.30 -5.27 -6.43
C ILE A 113 -4.39 -5.46 -7.93
N GLY A 114 -3.23 -5.68 -8.57
CA GLY A 114 -3.19 -5.88 -10.01
C GLY A 114 -2.02 -6.69 -10.53
N SER A 115 -2.03 -6.94 -11.84
CA SER A 115 -0.89 -7.56 -12.52
C SER A 115 0.09 -6.49 -13.01
N ARG A 116 -0.42 -5.39 -13.57
CA ARG A 116 0.37 -4.20 -13.92
C ARG A 116 -0.24 -2.99 -13.24
N VAL A 117 0.52 -2.31 -12.41
CA VAL A 117 0.06 -1.16 -11.60
C VAL A 117 0.99 0.02 -11.85
N ILE A 118 0.46 1.09 -12.41
CA ILE A 118 1.19 2.32 -12.75
C ILE A 118 0.53 3.48 -12.00
N ILE A 119 1.28 4.18 -11.16
CA ILE A 119 0.79 5.25 -10.31
C ILE A 119 1.70 6.47 -10.45
N LYS A 120 1.10 7.62 -10.74
CA LYS A 120 1.83 8.87 -10.97
C LYS A 120 1.18 10.02 -10.20
N ASN A 121 1.97 10.74 -9.40
CA ASN A 121 1.51 11.94 -8.68
C ASN A 121 0.23 11.64 -7.88
N SER A 122 0.26 10.65 -6.99
CA SER A 122 -0.94 10.17 -6.31
C SER A 122 -0.64 9.70 -4.90
N VAL A 123 -1.67 9.66 -4.07
CA VAL A 123 -1.60 9.16 -2.69
C VAL A 123 -2.42 7.88 -2.60
N VAL A 124 -1.84 6.83 -2.03
CA VAL A 124 -2.50 5.53 -1.80
C VAL A 124 -2.31 5.13 -0.35
N LEU A 125 -3.28 5.48 0.49
CA LEU A 125 -3.30 5.08 1.90
C LEU A 125 -3.77 3.63 2.03
N GLY A 126 -2.92 2.71 1.57
CA GLY A 126 -3.13 1.27 1.66
C GLY A 126 -2.03 0.51 0.91
N ASN A 127 -2.22 -0.80 0.80
CA ASN A 127 -1.22 -1.69 0.23
C ASN A 127 -1.32 -1.74 -1.30
N ILE A 128 -0.18 -1.62 -1.97
CA ILE A 128 -0.08 -1.78 -3.42
C ILE A 128 0.55 -3.14 -3.74
N ILE A 129 -0.18 -4.03 -4.40
CA ILE A 129 0.31 -5.35 -4.77
C ILE A 129 0.30 -5.48 -6.29
N SER A 130 1.48 -5.70 -6.87
CA SER A 130 1.63 -5.98 -8.30
C SER A 130 2.31 -7.32 -8.56
N LYS A 131 1.70 -8.13 -9.45
CA LYS A 131 2.23 -9.44 -9.83
C LYS A 131 3.30 -9.39 -10.93
N LYS A 132 3.18 -8.50 -11.91
CA LYS A 132 4.08 -8.45 -13.07
C LYS A 132 4.89 -7.17 -13.14
N GLU A 133 4.23 -6.02 -12.99
CA GLU A 133 4.88 -4.73 -13.21
C GLU A 133 4.34 -3.67 -12.26
N LEU A 134 5.24 -3.01 -11.53
CA LEU A 134 4.91 -1.89 -10.65
C LEU A 134 5.71 -0.66 -11.09
N ASN A 135 5.03 0.43 -11.45
CA ASN A 135 5.69 1.71 -11.69
C ASN A 135 5.11 2.76 -10.75
N LEU A 136 5.94 3.26 -9.84
CA LEU A 136 5.57 4.31 -8.89
C LEU A 136 6.39 5.56 -9.18
N LYS A 137 5.72 6.68 -9.44
CA LYS A 137 6.37 7.97 -9.69
C LYS A 137 5.68 9.09 -8.93
N LYS A 138 6.40 9.77 -8.02
CA LYS A 138 5.81 10.84 -7.18
C LYS A 138 4.59 10.30 -6.43
N THR A 139 4.76 9.20 -5.70
CA THR A 139 3.65 8.48 -5.08
C THR A 139 3.92 8.35 -3.59
N THR A 140 2.93 8.71 -2.78
CA THR A 140 2.93 8.42 -1.35
C THR A 140 2.05 7.19 -1.12
N CYS A 141 2.54 6.16 -0.45
CA CYS A 141 1.71 5.01 -0.12
C CYS A 141 1.99 4.39 1.24
N PHE A 142 1.12 3.49 1.70
CA PHE A 142 1.34 2.80 2.97
C PHE A 142 2.52 1.83 2.87
N THR A 143 2.44 0.87 1.94
CA THR A 143 3.54 0.01 1.52
C THR A 143 3.25 -0.58 0.14
N PHE A 144 4.22 -1.25 -0.47
CA PHE A 144 4.03 -1.98 -1.72
C PHE A 144 4.72 -3.35 -1.73
N LYS A 145 4.23 -4.20 -2.63
CA LYS A 145 4.81 -5.49 -3.00
C LYS A 145 4.88 -5.60 -4.51
N SER A 146 6.09 -5.71 -5.06
CA SER A 146 6.35 -6.13 -6.44
C SER A 146 6.86 -7.57 -6.48
N LYS A 147 6.49 -8.31 -7.53
CA LYS A 147 6.89 -9.71 -7.73
C LYS A 147 7.92 -9.91 -8.85
N GLU A 148 7.66 -9.38 -10.04
CA GLU A 148 8.48 -9.62 -11.24
C GLU A 148 9.28 -8.39 -11.68
N LYS A 149 8.64 -7.22 -11.81
CA LYS A 149 9.34 -5.98 -12.21
C LYS A 149 8.84 -4.76 -11.43
N SER A 150 9.75 -3.89 -11.03
CA SER A 150 9.42 -2.60 -10.40
C SER A 150 10.33 -1.45 -10.81
N GLU A 151 9.73 -0.28 -11.06
CA GLU A 151 10.43 1.00 -11.22
C GLU A 151 9.88 1.98 -10.18
N ILE A 152 10.76 2.52 -9.35
CA ILE A 152 10.41 3.37 -8.20
C ILE A 152 11.13 4.71 -8.32
N LYS A 153 10.36 5.81 -8.35
CA LYS A 153 10.90 7.17 -8.45
C LYS A 153 10.13 8.15 -7.58
N ASN A 154 10.82 8.86 -6.70
CA ASN A 154 10.29 9.85 -5.78
C ASN A 154 9.08 9.29 -5.01
N VAL A 155 9.29 8.19 -4.29
CA VAL A 155 8.23 7.51 -3.53
C VAL A 155 8.41 7.77 -2.05
N GLU A 156 7.28 7.99 -1.38
CA GLU A 156 7.20 8.14 0.07
C GLU A 156 6.40 6.98 0.64
N LEU A 157 6.90 6.34 1.70
CA LEU A 157 6.24 5.25 2.41
C LEU A 157 5.86 5.67 3.82
N ILE A 158 4.69 5.24 4.25
CA ILE A 158 4.26 5.35 5.64
C ILE A 158 4.85 4.18 6.44
N LEU A 159 4.80 2.96 5.93
CA LEU A 159 5.43 1.83 6.60
C LEU A 159 6.93 1.79 6.25
N PRO A 160 7.84 1.60 7.21
CA PRO A 160 9.30 1.59 6.98
C PRO A 160 9.80 0.32 6.26
N GLN A 161 8.94 -0.34 5.48
CA GLN A 161 9.25 -1.55 4.73
C GLN A 161 8.37 -1.70 3.49
N ALA A 162 8.95 -2.29 2.44
CA ALA A 162 8.27 -2.76 1.23
C ALA A 162 8.92 -4.05 0.70
N ILE A 163 8.20 -4.83 -0.11
CA ILE A 163 8.73 -6.04 -0.75
C ILE A 163 9.03 -5.74 -2.23
N ILE A 164 10.27 -5.96 -2.64
CA ILE A 164 10.78 -5.62 -3.98
C ILE A 164 11.43 -6.83 -4.66
N ASN A 165 10.60 -7.77 -5.10
CA ASN A 165 11.08 -8.98 -5.79
C ASN A 165 11.23 -8.75 -7.31
N GLY A 166 11.87 -9.69 -7.98
CA GLY A 166 12.15 -9.64 -9.42
C GLY A 166 13.14 -8.54 -9.84
N GLU A 167 13.07 -8.09 -11.08
CA GLU A 167 13.85 -6.95 -11.56
C GLU A 167 13.37 -5.67 -10.89
N TYR A 168 14.30 -4.84 -10.42
CA TYR A 168 13.94 -3.55 -9.84
C TYR A 168 14.90 -2.44 -10.24
N GLU A 169 14.36 -1.22 -10.29
CA GLU A 169 15.11 0.00 -10.49
C GLU A 169 14.64 1.06 -9.49
N LEU A 170 15.53 1.48 -8.58
CA LEU A 170 15.32 2.63 -7.70
C LEU A 170 15.94 3.86 -8.37
N LYS A 171 15.12 4.71 -8.99
CA LYS A 171 15.56 5.96 -9.64
C LYS A 171 15.79 7.10 -8.65
N SER A 172 15.39 6.91 -7.40
CA SER A 172 15.68 7.76 -6.25
C SER A 172 15.54 6.91 -4.99
N ASN A 173 16.05 7.42 -3.86
CA ASN A 173 15.72 6.85 -2.57
C ASN A 173 14.22 6.95 -2.27
N VAL A 174 13.76 6.09 -1.37
CA VAL A 174 12.38 6.02 -0.90
C VAL A 174 12.29 6.61 0.50
N LYS A 175 11.52 7.68 0.67
CA LYS A 175 11.43 8.41 1.94
C LYS A 175 10.43 7.77 2.89
N ILE A 176 10.73 7.68 4.17
CA ILE A 176 9.84 7.15 5.21
C ILE A 176 9.22 8.30 5.99
N ILE A 177 7.95 8.59 5.74
CA ILE A 177 7.28 9.79 6.28
C ILE A 177 6.67 9.59 7.67
N SER A 178 6.54 8.35 8.16
CA SER A 178 6.00 8.07 9.50
C SER A 178 6.99 8.27 10.64
N ILE A 179 8.29 8.29 10.34
CA ILE A 179 9.36 8.40 11.34
C ILE A 179 9.93 9.81 11.24
N ASN A 180 9.32 10.74 11.96
CA ASN A 180 9.89 12.06 12.18
C ASN A 180 10.65 12.04 13.52
N LYS A 181 11.99 12.07 13.47
CA LYS A 181 12.79 12.28 14.67
C LYS A 181 12.79 13.77 15.00
N ASN A 182 12.13 14.12 16.10
CA ASN A 182 12.28 15.40 16.81
C ASN A 182 11.69 16.64 16.13
N GLY A 183 10.67 16.50 15.26
CA GLY A 183 9.97 17.64 14.67
C GLY A 183 10.82 18.45 13.69
N LYS A 184 11.98 17.93 13.28
CA LYS A 184 12.77 18.45 12.17
C LYS A 184 12.28 17.77 10.90
N ASP A 185 12.18 18.50 9.78
CA ASP A 185 11.75 18.00 8.46
C ASP A 185 12.78 17.04 7.82
N THR A 186 13.43 16.20 8.62
CA THR A 186 14.39 15.18 8.20
C THR A 186 13.75 13.81 8.35
N TYR A 187 13.47 13.17 7.22
CA TYR A 187 12.86 11.86 7.15
C TYR A 187 13.91 10.82 6.74
N PRO A 188 13.90 9.60 7.31
CA PRO A 188 14.77 8.52 6.85
C PRO A 188 14.50 8.21 5.38
N GLU A 189 15.56 7.87 4.67
CA GLU A 189 15.50 7.42 3.28
C GLU A 189 16.03 6.01 3.15
N LEU A 190 15.37 5.22 2.30
CA LEU A 190 15.72 3.86 1.91
C LEU A 190 16.36 3.86 0.52
N GLY A 191 17.62 3.45 0.45
CA GLY A 191 18.42 3.32 -0.75
C GLY A 191 18.68 1.86 -1.14
N GLN A 192 19.66 1.67 -2.01
CA GLN A 192 20.08 0.33 -2.47
C GLN A 192 20.70 -0.50 -1.34
N GLU A 193 21.36 0.17 -0.40
CA GLU A 193 21.99 -0.39 0.80
C GLU A 193 20.99 -0.97 1.81
N ASP A 194 19.70 -0.61 1.71
CA ASP A 194 18.65 -1.06 2.62
C ASP A 194 17.87 -2.26 2.09
N ILE A 195 18.38 -2.89 1.04
CA ILE A 195 17.79 -4.07 0.45
C ILE A 195 18.30 -5.29 1.20
N TYR A 196 17.38 -5.92 1.91
CA TYR A 196 17.61 -7.13 2.69
C TYR A 196 16.99 -8.34 2.01
N LYS A 197 17.71 -9.47 1.95
CA LYS A 197 17.20 -10.74 1.42
C LYS A 197 16.89 -11.71 2.56
N HIS A 198 15.67 -12.24 2.58
CA HIS A 198 15.25 -13.25 3.55
C HIS A 198 14.16 -14.15 2.95
N GLU A 199 14.29 -15.47 3.12
CA GLU A 199 13.33 -16.48 2.64
C GLU A 199 12.90 -16.27 1.17
N GLY A 200 13.88 -16.04 0.29
CA GLY A 200 13.62 -15.83 -1.14
C GLY A 200 12.95 -14.48 -1.50
N ASN A 201 12.68 -13.62 -0.52
CA ASN A 201 12.12 -12.29 -0.72
C ASN A 201 13.20 -11.21 -0.53
N ARG A 202 13.05 -10.09 -1.24
CA ARG A 202 13.78 -8.85 -1.03
C ARG A 202 12.89 -7.83 -0.35
N TYR A 203 13.39 -7.28 0.74
CA TYR A 203 12.75 -6.24 1.52
C TYR A 203 13.56 -4.96 1.37
N LEU A 204 12.90 -3.86 1.00
CA LEU A 204 13.46 -2.52 1.14
C LEU A 204 13.02 -2.01 2.52
N THR A 205 13.92 -1.96 3.51
CA THR A 205 13.51 -1.81 4.91
C THR A 205 14.53 -1.11 5.81
N LEU A 206 14.05 -0.34 6.78
CA LEU A 206 14.88 0.22 7.84
C LEU A 206 15.29 -0.81 8.91
N SER A 207 14.68 -2.00 8.90
CA SER A 207 14.89 -3.02 9.94
C SER A 207 16.37 -3.34 10.16
N ASN A 208 17.18 -3.40 9.11
CA ASN A 208 18.63 -3.67 9.24
C ASN A 208 19.42 -2.53 9.88
N ARG A 209 18.96 -1.28 9.74
CA ARG A 209 19.59 -0.13 10.40
C ARG A 209 19.26 -0.08 11.89
N ILE A 210 18.06 -0.53 12.26
CA ILE A 210 17.54 -0.49 13.63
C ILE A 210 17.99 -1.73 14.40
N MET A 211 17.93 -2.90 13.77
CA MET A 211 18.50 -4.14 14.26
C MET A 211 19.93 -4.26 13.75
N ASP A 212 20.87 -3.61 14.44
CA ASP A 212 22.29 -3.96 14.34
C ASP A 212 22.47 -5.35 14.97
N LEU A 213 22.09 -6.39 14.21
CA LEU A 213 22.15 -7.79 14.62
C LEU A 213 23.58 -8.16 15.01
N THR A 214 24.60 -7.54 14.44
CA THR A 214 26.00 -7.73 14.81
C THR A 214 26.27 -7.24 16.23
N LYS A 215 25.80 -6.04 16.61
CA LYS A 215 25.86 -5.57 18.00
C LYS A 215 25.03 -6.42 18.94
N VAL A 216 23.81 -6.79 18.57
CA VAL A 216 22.94 -7.61 19.41
C VAL A 216 23.55 -9.00 19.64
N THR A 217 24.07 -9.63 18.59
CA THR A 217 24.75 -10.93 18.65
C THR A 217 26.02 -10.84 19.48
N LYS A 218 26.85 -9.80 19.29
CA LYS A 218 28.04 -9.56 20.12
C LYS A 218 27.68 -9.39 21.59
N LYS A 219 26.59 -8.67 21.88
CA LYS A 219 26.10 -8.47 23.26
C LYS A 219 25.58 -9.78 23.86
N MET A 220 24.87 -10.61 23.08
CA MET A 220 24.43 -11.92 23.54
C MET A 220 25.60 -12.87 23.79
N ASN A 221 26.59 -12.93 22.89
CA ASN A 221 27.79 -13.76 23.08
C ASN A 221 28.56 -13.36 24.35
N ASN A 222 28.73 -12.05 24.59
CA ASN A 222 29.33 -11.56 25.83
C ASN A 222 28.54 -11.98 27.08
N VAL A 223 27.21 -12.04 27.00
CA VAL A 223 26.35 -12.51 28.10
C VAL A 223 26.50 -14.01 28.30
N TYR A 224 26.54 -14.81 27.23
CA TYR A 224 26.78 -16.26 27.32
C TYR A 224 28.15 -16.58 27.91
N GLU A 225 29.22 -15.93 27.45
CA GLU A 225 30.56 -16.08 28.03
C GLU A 225 30.61 -15.72 29.53
N ALA A 226 29.85 -14.69 29.93
CA ALA A 226 29.76 -14.30 31.34
C ALA A 226 29.01 -15.35 32.18
N ILE A 227 27.96 -15.96 31.62
CA ILE A 227 27.20 -17.05 32.26
C ILE A 227 28.05 -18.32 32.36
N GLU A 228 28.79 -18.71 31.32
CA GLU A 228 29.69 -19.86 31.36
C GLU A 228 30.83 -19.67 32.38
N LYS A 229 31.38 -18.46 32.49
CA LYS A 229 32.36 -18.10 33.53
C LYS A 229 31.80 -18.13 34.95
N LEU A 230 30.49 -17.94 35.11
CA LEU A 230 29.81 -18.07 36.39
C LEU A 230 29.54 -19.54 36.74
N ILE A 231 29.14 -20.34 35.75
CA ILE A 231 28.83 -21.77 35.94
C ILE A 231 30.11 -22.61 36.14
N SER A 232 31.25 -22.19 35.58
CA SER A 232 32.55 -22.87 35.72
C SER A 232 33.28 -22.58 37.04
N LYS A 233 32.73 -21.73 37.91
CA LYS A 233 33.27 -21.51 39.27
C LYS A 233 32.65 -22.48 40.27
N ASP A 234 33.47 -22.93 41.23
CA ASP A 234 33.01 -23.76 42.34
C ASP A 234 31.87 -23.05 43.10
N PRO A 235 30.71 -23.68 43.34
CA PRO A 235 29.56 -23.06 44.00
C PRO A 235 29.89 -22.34 45.32
N LYS A 236 30.95 -22.76 46.03
CA LYS A 236 31.43 -22.13 47.27
C LYS A 236 32.10 -20.76 47.05
N GLU A 237 32.70 -20.51 45.89
CA GLU A 237 33.31 -19.20 45.54
C GLU A 237 32.29 -18.15 45.08
N ILE A 238 31.15 -18.59 44.53
CA ILE A 238 30.09 -17.70 44.03
C ILE A 238 29.39 -17.01 45.20
N HIS A 239 29.14 -17.73 46.30
CA HIS A 239 28.49 -17.17 47.48
C HIS A 239 29.35 -16.15 48.27
N SER A 240 30.68 -16.25 48.25
CA SER A 240 31.54 -15.30 48.98
C SER A 240 31.76 -13.97 48.24
N ASN A 241 31.64 -13.98 46.90
CA ASN A 241 31.87 -12.81 46.05
C ASN A 241 30.61 -11.99 45.74
N TYR A 242 29.42 -12.59 45.86
CA TYR A 242 28.13 -11.96 45.53
C TYR A 242 27.18 -11.89 46.73
N SER A 243 27.71 -11.58 47.93
CA SER A 243 26.84 -11.21 49.05
C SER A 243 26.03 -9.95 48.69
N GLN A 244 24.77 -9.87 49.17
CA GLN A 244 23.87 -8.77 48.82
C GLN A 244 24.44 -7.37 49.15
N GLU A 245 25.38 -7.27 50.10
CA GLU A 245 26.08 -6.02 50.42
C GLU A 245 27.04 -5.56 49.32
N LYS A 246 27.86 -6.47 48.74
CA LYS A 246 28.80 -6.12 47.67
C LYS A 246 28.10 -5.75 46.36
N LEU A 247 26.93 -6.33 46.09
CA LEU A 247 26.10 -5.96 44.95
C LEU A 247 25.45 -4.59 45.14
N ARG A 248 25.04 -4.22 46.37
CA ARG A 248 24.45 -2.90 46.66
C ARG A 248 25.44 -1.74 46.50
N GLU A 249 26.73 -1.93 46.78
CA GLU A 249 27.75 -0.88 46.53
C GLU A 249 28.05 -0.70 45.04
N LYS A 250 28.04 -1.77 44.26
CA LYS A 250 28.42 -1.74 42.85
C LYS A 250 27.39 -1.06 41.93
N PHE A 251 26.14 -0.96 42.37
CA PHE A 251 25.03 -0.32 41.64
C PHE A 251 24.64 1.06 42.20
N LYS A 252 25.43 1.64 43.12
CA LYS A 252 25.28 3.03 43.60
C LYS A 252 26.19 4.04 42.87
N LYS A 253 26.93 3.62 41.84
CA LYS A 253 27.67 4.49 40.90
C LYS A 253 27.09 4.30 39.50
#